data_AF-A0A248YPE7-F1
#
_entry.id   AF-A0A248YPE7-F1
#
_cell.length_a   1.000
_cell.length_b   1.000
_cell.length_c   1.000
_cell.angle_alpha   90.00
_cell.angle_beta   90.00
_cell.angle_gamma   90.00
#
_symmetry.space_group_name_H-M   'P 1'
#
loop_
_entity.id
_entity.type
_entity.pdbx_description
1 polymer ?
#
loop_
_entity_poly.entity_id
_entity_poly.type
_entity_poly.pdbx_seq_one_letter_code
_entity_poly.pdbx_strand_id
1 'polypeptide(L)'
;MRPPSWLAQHLAAGRALLVCTVLLGLAYPLAMVGIGRLPGLAARADGSPVTVADRTVGSRLIGQSFTDPDGSPIPRYFQSRPSAAGDGYDPTSTSASNLGPEDVVDTIAGGPAESTRSLLTRVCARSKAVGEFDDVDGRRPYCTPDGVGAVLAVFRRDGLTGPATRVVSVNQAAPGTPFLASYEGVPVELATPGHDYRAEGGVITPVRGDAPARPAVPADAVTASGSGLDPDISPGYADIQVERVARERGADPAALRRLVREHTTGRALGFIGAPAVNVLELNLALDREFPVRTPDDQAG
;
A
#
# COMPACT_ATOMS: atom_id res chain seq x y z
N MET A 1 -37.09 57.77 2.54
CA MET A 1 -37.73 56.76 3.42
C MET A 1 -36.64 55.80 3.88
N ARG A 2 -36.52 55.51 5.17
CA ARG A 2 -35.56 54.50 5.65
C ARG A 2 -36.07 53.11 5.24
N PRO A 3 -35.26 52.25 4.61
CA PRO A 3 -35.70 50.91 4.29
C PRO A 3 -36.04 50.16 5.58
N PRO A 4 -37.01 49.23 5.54
CA PRO A 4 -37.32 48.40 6.70
C PRO A 4 -36.09 47.59 7.10
N SER A 5 -35.94 47.33 8.40
CA SER A 5 -34.73 46.72 8.99
C SER A 5 -34.33 45.39 8.34
N TRP A 6 -35.31 44.54 8.03
CA TRP A 6 -35.08 43.27 7.34
C TRP A 6 -34.44 43.47 5.96
N LEU A 7 -34.92 44.44 5.17
CA LEU A 7 -34.38 44.74 3.84
C LEU A 7 -32.94 45.27 3.93
N ALA A 8 -32.68 46.18 4.88
CA ALA A 8 -31.32 46.70 5.11
C ALA A 8 -30.35 45.59 5.53
N GLN A 9 -30.79 44.67 6.40
CA GLN A 9 -30.01 43.53 6.85
C GLN A 9 -29.70 42.55 5.71
N HIS A 10 -30.68 42.20 4.87
CA HIS A 10 -30.46 41.31 3.73
C HIS A 10 -29.56 41.95 2.66
N LEU A 11 -29.66 43.26 2.44
CA LEU A 11 -28.75 43.97 1.53
C LEU A 11 -27.31 44.00 2.07
N ALA A 12 -27.12 44.22 3.38
CA ALA A 12 -25.82 44.14 4.02
C ALA A 12 -25.22 42.72 3.92
N ALA A 13 -26.04 41.70 4.18
CA ALA A 13 -25.63 40.30 4.04
C ALA A 13 -25.27 39.94 2.58
N GLY A 14 -26.07 40.36 1.61
CA GLY A 14 -25.80 40.15 0.19
C GLY A 14 -24.52 40.84 -0.28
N ARG A 15 -24.25 42.07 0.19
CA ARG A 15 -22.99 42.78 -0.07
C ARG A 15 -21.80 42.05 0.53
N ALA A 16 -21.91 41.62 1.79
CA ALA A 16 -20.86 40.86 2.45
C ALA A 16 -20.57 39.54 1.69
N LEU A 17 -21.61 38.81 1.27
CA LEU A 17 -21.48 37.60 0.45
C LEU A 17 -20.80 37.89 -0.89
N LEU A 18 -21.16 38.97 -1.58
CA LEU A 18 -20.56 39.34 -2.86
C LEU A 18 -19.09 39.72 -2.69
N VAL A 19 -18.76 40.53 -1.68
CA VAL A 19 -17.38 40.91 -1.37
C VAL A 19 -16.56 39.67 -1.02
N CYS A 20 -17.04 38.80 -0.13
CA CYS A 20 -16.34 37.56 0.21
C CYS A 20 -16.18 36.62 -1.00
N THR A 21 -17.18 36.51 -1.88
CA THR A 21 -17.08 35.71 -3.11
C THR A 21 -16.00 36.24 -4.04
N VAL A 22 -15.95 37.56 -4.28
CA VAL A 22 -14.93 38.16 -5.13
C VAL A 22 -13.54 38.03 -4.50
N LEU A 23 -13.42 38.31 -3.20
CA LEU A 23 -12.13 38.25 -2.52
C LEU A 23 -11.59 36.83 -2.40
N LEU A 24 -12.38 35.86 -1.94
CA LEU A 24 -11.94 34.49 -1.66
C LEU A 24 -12.04 33.57 -2.89
N GLY A 25 -12.95 33.84 -3.81
CA GLY A 25 -13.17 33.03 -5.00
C GLY A 25 -12.43 33.51 -6.25
N LEU A 26 -12.03 34.80 -6.32
CA LEU A 26 -11.31 35.35 -7.48
C LEU A 26 -9.96 35.96 -7.09
N ALA A 27 -9.97 36.98 -6.22
CA ALA A 27 -8.75 37.73 -5.91
C ALA A 27 -7.68 36.83 -5.25
N TYR A 28 -8.08 36.01 -4.27
CA TYR A 28 -7.16 35.11 -3.57
C TYR A 28 -6.60 34.00 -4.47
N PRO A 29 -7.39 33.20 -5.23
CA PRO A 29 -6.84 32.18 -6.12
C PRO A 29 -5.93 32.76 -7.20
N LEU A 30 -6.29 33.90 -7.81
CA LEU A 30 -5.45 34.55 -8.82
C LEU A 30 -4.13 35.05 -8.22
N ALA A 31 -4.16 35.62 -7.01
CA ALA A 31 -2.95 36.00 -6.31
C ALA A 31 -2.04 34.79 -6.04
N MET A 32 -2.60 33.66 -5.59
CA MET A 32 -1.84 32.43 -5.34
C MET A 32 -1.26 31.83 -6.62
N VAL A 33 -2.00 31.85 -7.74
CA VAL A 33 -1.46 31.46 -9.05
C VAL A 33 -0.30 32.37 -9.46
N GLY A 34 -0.44 33.69 -9.29
CA GLY A 34 0.63 34.64 -9.58
C GLY A 34 1.89 34.37 -8.75
N ILE A 35 1.75 34.13 -7.45
CA ILE A 35 2.86 33.76 -6.55
C ILE A 35 3.49 32.42 -6.97
N GLY A 36 2.68 31.44 -7.36
CA GLY A 36 3.17 30.14 -7.82
C GLY A 36 4.06 30.22 -9.06
N ARG A 37 3.95 31.27 -9.86
CA ARG A 37 4.78 31.50 -11.06
C ARG A 37 6.12 32.20 -10.77
N LEU A 38 6.39 32.58 -9.53
CA LEU A 38 7.68 33.15 -9.16
C LEU A 38 8.84 32.15 -9.38
N PRO A 39 10.04 32.63 -9.76
CA PRO A 39 11.22 31.77 -9.91
C PRO A 39 11.48 30.93 -8.66
N GLY A 40 11.71 29.62 -8.85
CA GLY A 40 11.90 28.66 -7.76
C GLY A 40 10.62 28.02 -7.21
N LEU A 41 9.43 28.55 -7.53
CA LEU A 41 8.14 27.97 -7.15
C LEU A 41 7.39 27.33 -8.32
N ALA A 42 7.63 27.79 -9.54
CA ALA A 42 6.91 27.34 -10.76
C ALA A 42 6.87 25.82 -10.91
N ALA A 43 8.01 25.14 -10.77
CA ALA A 43 8.05 23.68 -10.89
C ALA A 43 7.18 22.97 -9.86
N ARG A 44 7.07 23.49 -8.62
CA ARG A 44 6.19 22.94 -7.59
C ARG A 44 4.72 23.22 -7.89
N ALA A 45 4.42 24.42 -8.38
CA ALA A 45 3.07 24.82 -8.78
C ALA A 45 2.56 24.01 -9.97
N ASP A 46 3.44 23.61 -10.89
CA ASP A 46 3.13 22.74 -12.03
C ASP A 46 3.17 21.23 -11.67
N GLY A 47 3.26 20.89 -10.38
CA GLY A 47 3.14 19.52 -9.89
C GLY A 47 4.45 18.74 -9.75
N SER A 48 5.61 19.42 -9.73
CA SER A 48 6.96 18.82 -9.62
C SER A 48 7.23 17.72 -10.66
N PRO A 49 7.09 18.01 -11.97
CA PRO A 49 7.30 17.02 -13.02
C PRO A 49 8.74 16.52 -13.04
N VAL A 50 8.90 15.24 -13.38
CA VAL A 50 10.20 14.59 -13.62
C VAL A 50 10.29 14.28 -15.11
N THR A 51 11.35 14.76 -15.76
CA THR A 51 11.56 14.64 -17.20
C THR A 51 12.81 13.83 -17.52
N VAL A 52 12.74 13.03 -18.59
CA VAL A 52 13.85 12.25 -19.15
C VAL A 52 13.80 12.45 -20.67
N ALA A 53 14.91 12.92 -21.27
CA ALA A 53 14.99 13.20 -22.71
C ALA A 53 13.78 14.01 -23.24
N ASP A 54 13.47 15.13 -22.57
CA ASP A 54 12.36 16.04 -22.86
C ASP A 54 10.94 15.44 -22.77
N ARG A 55 10.81 14.20 -22.28
CA ARG A 55 9.54 13.57 -21.98
C ARG A 55 9.26 13.57 -20.49
N THR A 56 8.08 14.05 -20.08
CA THR A 56 7.60 13.90 -18.69
C THR A 56 7.28 12.43 -18.43
N VAL A 57 8.02 11.84 -17.50
CA VAL A 57 7.85 10.43 -17.09
C VAL A 57 7.05 10.30 -15.80
N GLY A 58 6.81 11.41 -15.09
CA GLY A 58 6.00 11.41 -13.88
C GLY A 58 6.13 12.70 -13.09
N SER A 59 5.82 12.60 -11.79
CA SER A 59 6.02 13.64 -10.80
C SER A 59 6.75 13.04 -9.61
N ARG A 60 7.62 13.83 -8.96
CA ARG A 60 8.26 13.45 -7.69
C ARG A 60 7.24 13.16 -6.58
N LEU A 61 6.02 13.68 -6.72
CA LEU A 61 4.95 13.61 -5.72
C LEU A 61 3.98 12.43 -5.94
N ILE A 62 4.10 11.70 -7.05
CA ILE A 62 3.14 10.67 -7.46
C ILE A 62 3.87 9.35 -7.65
N GLY A 63 3.49 8.35 -6.86
CA GLY A 63 3.99 6.99 -7.02
C GLY A 63 3.49 6.32 -8.29
N GLN A 64 4.23 5.32 -8.74
CA GLN A 64 3.94 4.56 -9.95
C GLN A 64 4.03 3.06 -9.68
N SER A 65 3.31 2.28 -10.48
CA SER A 65 3.45 0.83 -10.52
C SER A 65 4.66 0.45 -11.39
N PHE A 66 5.52 -0.43 -10.89
CA PHE A 66 6.66 -1.00 -11.63
C PHE A 66 6.39 -2.46 -11.99
N THR A 67 5.23 -2.68 -12.60
CA THR A 67 4.74 -3.98 -13.06
C THR A 67 4.66 -4.02 -14.58
N ASP A 68 4.66 -5.23 -15.15
CA ASP A 68 4.40 -5.47 -16.56
C ASP A 68 2.89 -5.38 -16.88
N PRO A 69 2.46 -5.50 -18.16
CA PRO A 69 1.05 -5.42 -18.53
C PRO A 69 0.14 -6.46 -17.87
N ASP A 70 0.70 -7.58 -17.41
CA ASP A 70 -0.03 -8.64 -16.72
C ASP A 70 -0.10 -8.39 -15.19
N GLY A 71 0.51 -7.29 -14.71
CA GLY A 71 0.55 -6.90 -13.31
C GLY A 71 1.66 -7.58 -12.50
N SER A 72 2.58 -8.30 -13.14
CA SER A 72 3.70 -8.94 -12.47
C SER A 72 4.83 -7.93 -12.20
N PRO A 73 5.48 -7.96 -11.03
CA PRO A 73 6.53 -7.01 -10.68
C PRO A 73 7.76 -7.18 -11.59
N ILE A 74 8.27 -6.07 -12.13
CA ILE A 74 9.44 -6.09 -13.01
C ILE A 74 10.72 -6.33 -12.17
N PRO A 75 11.46 -7.43 -12.36
CA PRO A 75 12.59 -7.81 -11.50
C PRO A 75 13.75 -6.82 -11.46
N ARG A 76 13.93 -6.02 -12.50
CA ARG A 76 15.03 -5.05 -12.62
C ARG A 76 14.74 -3.68 -11.99
N TYR A 77 13.57 -3.48 -11.39
CA TYR A 77 13.18 -2.21 -10.77
C TYR A 77 12.88 -2.37 -9.28
N PHE A 78 13.09 -1.30 -8.52
CA PHE A 78 12.55 -1.19 -7.18
C PHE A 78 11.03 -1.06 -7.25
N GLN A 79 10.35 -1.78 -6.38
CA GLN A 79 8.90 -1.89 -6.30
C GLN A 79 8.35 -0.91 -5.27
N SER A 80 7.28 -0.24 -5.66
CA SER A 80 6.53 0.67 -4.80
C SER A 80 5.66 -0.09 -3.79
N ARG A 81 5.01 0.66 -2.92
CA ARG A 81 4.01 0.11 -1.99
C ARG A 81 2.79 -0.43 -2.76
N PRO A 82 1.97 -1.29 -2.14
CA PRO A 82 0.67 -1.61 -2.70
C PRO A 82 -0.20 -0.34 -2.82
N SER A 83 -0.90 -0.18 -3.94
CA SER A 83 -1.89 0.89 -4.12
C SER A 83 -3.32 0.37 -3.92
N ALA A 84 -4.20 1.27 -3.47
CA ALA A 84 -5.65 1.08 -3.45
C ALA A 84 -6.38 2.07 -4.36
N ALA A 85 -5.65 2.89 -5.13
CA ALA A 85 -6.24 3.88 -6.03
C ALA A 85 -6.59 3.27 -7.38
N GLY A 86 -7.88 3.24 -7.73
CA GLY A 86 -8.39 2.64 -8.97
C GLY A 86 -7.85 1.23 -9.21
N ASP A 87 -7.37 0.98 -10.43
CA ASP A 87 -6.73 -0.27 -10.85
C ASP A 87 -5.25 -0.38 -10.43
N GLY A 88 -4.80 0.50 -9.54
CA GLY A 88 -3.43 0.58 -9.05
C GLY A 88 -2.73 1.84 -9.54
N TYR A 89 -2.40 2.73 -8.60
CA TYR A 89 -1.72 4.00 -8.88
C TYR A 89 -2.46 4.93 -9.85
N ASP A 90 -3.80 4.84 -9.91
CA ASP A 90 -4.63 5.72 -10.76
C ASP A 90 -4.81 7.12 -10.13
N PRO A 91 -4.29 8.19 -10.75
CA PRO A 91 -4.40 9.55 -10.22
C PRO A 91 -5.82 10.13 -10.28
N THR A 92 -6.73 9.51 -11.02
CA THR A 92 -8.14 9.91 -11.14
C THR A 92 -9.03 9.27 -10.08
N SER A 93 -8.51 8.27 -9.35
CA SER A 93 -9.24 7.47 -8.36
C SER A 93 -8.46 7.33 -7.04
N THR A 94 -7.97 8.46 -6.51
CA THR A 94 -7.17 8.48 -5.28
C THR A 94 -7.95 7.96 -4.09
N SER A 95 -7.49 6.90 -3.44
CA SER A 95 -8.19 6.33 -2.28
C SER A 95 -7.29 5.42 -1.43
N ALA A 96 -7.73 5.21 -0.19
CA ALA A 96 -7.18 4.22 0.73
C ALA A 96 -8.00 2.92 0.68
N SER A 97 -7.44 1.82 1.18
CA SER A 97 -8.20 0.56 1.28
C SER A 97 -9.35 0.60 2.28
N ASN A 98 -9.31 1.50 3.29
CA ASN A 98 -10.33 1.66 4.35
C ASN A 98 -10.68 0.38 5.13
N LEU A 99 -9.81 -0.63 5.10
CA LEU A 99 -9.96 -1.86 5.90
C LEU A 99 -9.39 -1.64 7.30
N GLY A 100 -10.15 -2.05 8.33
CA GLY A 100 -9.76 -1.94 9.72
C GLY A 100 -8.89 -3.13 10.20
N PRO A 101 -8.25 -3.02 11.37
CA PRO A 101 -7.41 -4.10 11.92
C PRO A 101 -8.19 -5.38 12.26
N GLU A 102 -9.50 -5.29 12.47
CA GLU A 102 -10.39 -6.44 12.74
C GLU A 102 -10.87 -7.16 11.47
N ASP A 103 -10.47 -6.67 10.28
CA ASP A 103 -10.74 -7.32 9.01
C ASP A 103 -9.77 -8.50 8.80
N VAL A 104 -10.12 -9.63 9.40
CA VAL A 104 -9.26 -10.84 9.47
C VAL A 104 -9.87 -12.08 8.83
N VAL A 105 -11.13 -12.00 8.37
CA VAL A 105 -11.89 -13.13 7.81
C VAL A 105 -12.23 -12.86 6.35
N ASP A 106 -11.85 -13.78 5.47
CA ASP A 106 -12.15 -13.71 4.04
C ASP A 106 -13.62 -14.03 3.78
N THR A 107 -14.19 -13.42 2.72
CA THR A 107 -15.45 -13.90 2.16
C THR A 107 -15.13 -14.94 1.10
N ILE A 108 -15.40 -16.21 1.39
CA ILE A 108 -15.21 -17.33 0.46
C ILE A 108 -16.55 -17.63 -0.19
N ALA A 109 -16.71 -17.25 -1.46
CA ALA A 109 -17.94 -17.50 -2.23
C ALA A 109 -17.78 -18.72 -3.15
N GLY A 110 -18.87 -19.09 -3.85
CA GLY A 110 -18.85 -20.21 -4.80
C GLY A 110 -17.93 -20.00 -6.00
N GLY A 111 -17.51 -18.76 -6.26
CA GLY A 111 -16.54 -18.40 -7.29
C GLY A 111 -15.55 -17.29 -6.86
N PRO A 112 -14.40 -17.16 -7.55
CA PRO A 112 -13.38 -16.17 -7.22
C PRO A 112 -13.85 -14.72 -7.35
N ALA A 113 -14.75 -14.43 -8.30
CA ALA A 113 -15.23 -13.07 -8.57
C ALA A 113 -16.12 -12.50 -7.45
N GLU A 114 -16.76 -13.39 -6.67
CA GLU A 114 -17.61 -13.03 -5.54
C GLU A 114 -16.86 -13.11 -4.21
N SER A 115 -15.63 -13.65 -4.22
CA SER A 115 -14.81 -13.80 -3.03
C SER A 115 -14.01 -12.54 -2.76
N THR A 116 -13.91 -12.13 -1.50
CA THR A 116 -13.12 -10.97 -1.08
C THR A 116 -12.12 -11.37 -0.01
N ARG A 117 -10.90 -10.84 -0.12
CA ARG A 117 -9.83 -11.07 0.86
C ARG A 117 -9.86 -9.99 1.93
N SER A 118 -9.83 -10.42 3.18
CA SER A 118 -9.60 -9.59 4.35
C SER A 118 -8.25 -8.89 4.29
N LEU A 119 -8.09 -7.81 5.07
CA LEU A 119 -6.82 -7.12 5.26
C LEU A 119 -5.72 -8.10 5.69
N LEU A 120 -6.01 -9.00 6.63
CA LEU A 120 -5.02 -9.97 7.10
C LEU A 120 -4.54 -10.87 5.95
N THR A 121 -5.45 -11.47 5.17
CA THR A 121 -5.07 -12.28 4.00
C THR A 121 -4.33 -11.47 2.95
N ARG A 122 -4.73 -10.21 2.68
CA ARG A 122 -3.99 -9.33 1.75
C ARG A 122 -2.55 -9.09 2.22
N VAL A 123 -2.34 -8.87 3.52
CA VAL A 123 -1.01 -8.69 4.12
C VAL A 123 -0.20 -9.99 4.03
N CYS A 124 -0.80 -11.13 4.34
CA CYS A 124 -0.13 -12.43 4.27
C CYS A 124 0.30 -12.79 2.85
N ALA A 125 -0.59 -12.63 1.88
CA ALA A 125 -0.32 -12.92 0.48
C ALA A 125 0.80 -12.03 -0.07
N ARG A 126 0.76 -10.73 0.24
CA ARG A 126 1.82 -9.78 -0.16
C ARG A 126 3.15 -10.10 0.51
N SER A 127 3.15 -10.40 1.80
CA SER A 127 4.38 -10.72 2.53
C SER A 127 5.07 -11.96 1.98
N LYS A 128 4.28 -12.99 1.67
CA LYS A 128 4.77 -14.21 1.01
C LYS A 128 5.36 -13.89 -0.36
N ALA A 129 4.60 -13.18 -1.21
CA ALA A 129 5.04 -12.82 -2.56
C ALA A 129 6.31 -11.96 -2.57
N VAL A 130 6.42 -10.97 -1.67
CA VAL A 130 7.63 -10.13 -1.52
C VAL A 130 8.81 -10.97 -1.02
N GLY A 131 8.59 -11.85 -0.04
CA GLY A 131 9.62 -12.76 0.45
C GLY A 131 10.17 -13.68 -0.64
N GLU A 132 9.28 -14.26 -1.46
CA GLU A 132 9.65 -15.10 -2.61
C GLU A 132 10.37 -14.30 -3.71
N PHE A 133 9.92 -13.06 -3.98
CA PHE A 133 10.47 -12.22 -5.03
C PHE A 133 11.87 -11.67 -4.70
N ASP A 134 12.09 -11.26 -3.45
CA ASP A 134 13.32 -10.64 -2.98
C ASP A 134 14.27 -11.64 -2.26
N ASP A 135 13.90 -12.92 -2.19
CA ASP A 135 14.66 -14.00 -1.52
C ASP A 135 14.92 -13.73 -0.02
N VAL A 136 13.85 -13.35 0.70
CA VAL A 136 13.86 -13.07 2.15
C VAL A 136 12.73 -13.81 2.88
N ASP A 137 12.81 -13.91 4.21
CA ASP A 137 11.76 -14.57 5.02
C ASP A 137 10.43 -13.78 4.94
N GLY A 138 9.50 -14.28 4.11
CA GLY A 138 8.16 -13.72 3.94
C GLY A 138 7.16 -14.04 5.05
N ARG A 139 7.54 -14.89 6.03
CA ARG A 139 6.60 -15.34 7.08
C ARG A 139 6.22 -14.22 8.03
N ARG A 140 4.99 -14.29 8.53
CA ARG A 140 4.43 -13.34 9.50
C ARG A 140 3.65 -14.05 10.60
N PRO A 141 3.61 -13.49 11.83
CA PRO A 141 3.04 -14.20 12.98
C PRO A 141 1.58 -14.64 12.86
N TYR A 142 0.76 -14.01 12.02
CA TYR A 142 -0.66 -14.36 11.87
C TYR A 142 -0.99 -14.84 10.45
N CYS A 143 0.01 -15.37 9.75
CA CYS A 143 -0.12 -15.83 8.38
C CYS A 143 0.15 -17.33 8.29
N THR A 144 -0.63 -18.00 7.46
CA THR A 144 -0.43 -19.40 7.12
C THR A 144 0.66 -19.55 6.04
N PRO A 145 1.24 -20.75 5.86
CA PRO A 145 2.23 -20.99 4.80
C PRO A 145 1.70 -20.81 3.37
N ASP A 146 0.40 -21.01 3.14
CA ASP A 146 -0.28 -20.76 1.87
C ASP A 146 -0.55 -19.27 1.62
N GLY A 147 -0.32 -18.40 2.61
CA GLY A 147 -0.36 -16.94 2.43
C GLY A 147 -1.71 -16.29 2.75
N VAL A 148 -2.56 -16.96 3.53
CA VAL A 148 -3.81 -16.37 4.05
C VAL A 148 -3.69 -16.06 5.54
N GLY A 149 -4.68 -15.36 6.10
CA GLY A 149 -4.72 -15.12 7.54
C GLY A 149 -4.92 -16.41 8.32
N ALA A 150 -4.08 -16.67 9.32
CA ALA A 150 -4.21 -17.81 10.23
C ALA A 150 -5.33 -17.55 11.24
N VAL A 151 -6.58 -17.83 10.87
CA VAL A 151 -7.76 -17.50 11.66
C VAL A 151 -8.69 -18.70 11.78
N LEU A 152 -9.15 -18.94 13.01
CA LEU A 152 -10.12 -19.99 13.32
C LEU A 152 -11.46 -19.36 13.74
N ALA A 153 -12.56 -20.03 13.43
CA ALA A 153 -13.81 -19.92 14.17
C ALA A 153 -13.87 -21.05 15.20
N VAL A 154 -13.83 -20.71 16.47
CA VAL A 154 -13.85 -21.67 17.58
C VAL A 154 -15.24 -21.66 18.21
N PHE A 155 -15.97 -22.76 18.07
CA PHE A 155 -17.24 -22.96 18.76
C PHE A 155 -16.95 -23.57 20.12
N ARG A 156 -17.53 -22.98 21.17
CA ARG A 156 -17.35 -23.46 22.54
C ARG A 156 -18.68 -23.84 23.15
N ARG A 157 -18.64 -24.80 24.06
CA ARG A 157 -19.85 -25.32 24.73
C ARG A 157 -20.61 -24.25 25.51
N ASP A 158 -19.87 -23.33 26.16
CA ASP A 158 -20.43 -22.35 27.09
C ASP A 158 -20.41 -20.93 26.46
N GLY A 159 -20.76 -20.85 25.16
CA GLY A 159 -20.76 -19.61 24.37
C GLY A 159 -19.35 -19.13 24.04
N LEU A 160 -18.85 -18.14 24.80
CA LEU A 160 -17.51 -17.56 24.60
C LEU A 160 -16.42 -18.30 25.40
N THR A 161 -16.80 -19.24 26.27
CA THR A 161 -15.89 -19.93 27.20
C THR A 161 -16.12 -21.44 27.19
N GLY A 162 -15.27 -22.18 27.92
CA GLY A 162 -15.33 -23.64 27.98
C GLY A 162 -14.57 -24.34 26.86
N PRO A 163 -14.59 -25.68 26.82
CA PRO A 163 -13.84 -26.45 25.83
C PRO A 163 -14.36 -26.19 24.41
N ALA A 164 -13.44 -26.18 23.46
CA ALA A 164 -13.79 -26.16 22.03
C ALA A 164 -14.60 -27.43 21.69
N THR A 165 -15.66 -27.26 20.90
CA THR A 165 -16.52 -28.36 20.41
C THR A 165 -16.41 -28.54 18.91
N ARG A 166 -16.13 -27.46 18.17
CA ARG A 166 -15.89 -27.44 16.73
C ARG A 166 -14.92 -26.31 16.38
N VAL A 167 -14.03 -26.55 15.43
CA VAL A 167 -13.04 -25.56 15.01
C VAL A 167 -12.97 -25.55 13.49
N VAL A 168 -13.04 -24.36 12.89
CA VAL A 168 -12.99 -24.19 11.43
C VAL A 168 -11.91 -23.17 11.07
N SER A 169 -11.05 -23.49 10.11
CA SER A 169 -10.14 -22.53 9.47
C SER A 169 -10.94 -21.66 8.50
N VAL A 170 -11.18 -20.39 8.86
CA VAL A 170 -12.16 -19.55 8.14
C VAL A 170 -11.63 -18.93 6.85
N ASN A 171 -10.31 -18.93 6.65
CA ASN A 171 -9.67 -18.38 5.45
C ASN A 171 -9.15 -19.46 4.50
N GLN A 172 -9.45 -20.74 4.76
CA GLN A 172 -9.03 -21.85 3.92
C GLN A 172 -10.22 -22.75 3.60
N ALA A 173 -10.42 -23.03 2.31
CA ALA A 173 -11.46 -23.92 1.82
C ALA A 173 -10.87 -25.07 1.00
N ALA A 174 -11.65 -26.13 0.77
CA ALA A 174 -11.26 -27.22 -0.11
C ALA A 174 -10.95 -26.70 -1.53
N PRO A 175 -9.95 -27.25 -2.24
CA PRO A 175 -9.18 -28.47 -1.92
C PRO A 175 -7.94 -28.23 -1.03
N GLY A 176 -7.83 -27.09 -0.35
CA GLY A 176 -6.72 -26.80 0.57
C GLY A 176 -6.68 -27.72 1.79
N THR A 177 -5.69 -27.51 2.66
CA THR A 177 -5.55 -28.21 3.94
C THR A 177 -5.54 -27.21 5.08
N PRO A 178 -6.19 -27.49 6.21
CA PRO A 178 -6.11 -26.64 7.39
C PRO A 178 -4.66 -26.39 7.81
N PHE A 179 -4.32 -25.14 8.15
CA PHE A 179 -2.99 -24.78 8.62
C PHE A 179 -2.62 -25.41 9.98
N LEU A 180 -3.62 -25.91 10.71
CA LEU A 180 -3.47 -26.72 11.93
C LEU A 180 -4.29 -27.99 11.77
N ALA A 181 -3.73 -29.14 12.17
CA ALA A 181 -4.48 -30.39 12.19
C ALA A 181 -5.55 -30.42 13.30
N SER A 182 -5.25 -29.83 14.46
CA SER A 182 -6.16 -29.71 15.60
C SER A 182 -5.89 -28.45 16.42
N TYR A 183 -6.89 -28.01 17.17
CA TYR A 183 -6.83 -26.88 18.08
C TYR A 183 -7.57 -27.26 19.37
N GLU A 184 -6.91 -27.13 20.53
CA GLU A 184 -7.45 -27.57 21.83
C GLU A 184 -7.96 -29.03 21.83
N GLY A 185 -7.33 -29.90 21.03
CA GLY A 185 -7.70 -31.32 20.88
C GLY A 185 -8.85 -31.60 19.90
N VAL A 186 -9.45 -30.57 19.30
CA VAL A 186 -10.50 -30.70 18.29
C VAL A 186 -9.90 -30.61 16.88
N PRO A 187 -10.21 -31.53 15.96
CA PRO A 187 -9.78 -31.44 14.57
C PRO A 187 -10.24 -30.13 13.91
N VAL A 188 -9.39 -29.50 13.12
CA VAL A 188 -9.76 -28.27 12.39
C VAL A 188 -10.38 -28.64 11.04
N GLU A 189 -11.58 -28.13 10.79
CA GLU A 189 -12.29 -28.24 9.52
C GLU A 189 -11.92 -27.09 8.58
N LEU A 190 -12.14 -27.26 7.27
CA LEU A 190 -12.04 -26.17 6.30
C LEU A 190 -13.35 -25.39 6.24
N ALA A 191 -13.27 -24.13 5.82
CA ALA A 191 -14.43 -23.30 5.56
C ALA A 191 -15.24 -23.84 4.37
N THR A 192 -16.56 -23.77 4.51
CA THR A 192 -17.54 -24.00 3.46
C THR A 192 -17.85 -22.66 2.78
N PRO A 193 -17.82 -22.57 1.44
CA PRO A 193 -18.18 -21.36 0.72
C PRO A 193 -19.59 -20.85 1.08
N GLY A 194 -19.71 -19.53 1.25
CA GLY A 194 -20.95 -18.84 1.57
C GLY A 194 -21.38 -18.94 3.04
N HIS A 195 -20.60 -19.58 3.90
CA HIS A 195 -20.98 -19.82 5.29
C HIS A 195 -20.44 -18.75 6.24
N ASP A 196 -21.30 -18.14 7.06
CA ASP A 196 -20.92 -17.17 8.09
C ASP A 196 -20.77 -17.84 9.46
N TYR A 197 -19.53 -18.23 9.77
CA TYR A 197 -19.19 -18.86 11.05
C TYR A 197 -19.31 -17.93 12.25
N ARG A 198 -19.25 -16.60 12.05
CA ARG A 198 -19.42 -15.63 13.14
C ARG A 198 -20.90 -15.55 13.51
N ALA A 199 -21.80 -15.51 12.53
CA ALA A 199 -23.24 -15.56 12.76
C ALA A 199 -23.71 -16.88 13.39
N GLU A 200 -23.04 -18.00 13.10
CA GLU A 200 -23.28 -19.30 13.75
C GLU A 200 -22.85 -19.32 15.23
N GLY A 201 -22.10 -18.32 15.70
CA GLY A 201 -21.62 -18.22 17.08
C GLY A 201 -20.17 -18.65 17.28
N GLY A 202 -19.41 -18.84 16.20
CA GLY A 202 -17.98 -19.13 16.24
C GLY A 202 -17.17 -17.91 16.70
N VAL A 203 -16.30 -18.11 17.68
CA VAL A 203 -15.39 -17.07 18.18
C VAL A 203 -14.21 -16.94 17.23
N ILE A 204 -14.13 -15.82 16.51
CA ILE A 204 -13.03 -15.54 15.58
C ILE A 204 -11.73 -15.35 16.35
N THR A 205 -10.79 -16.25 16.12
CA THR A 205 -9.55 -16.41 16.88
C THR A 205 -8.36 -16.41 15.93
N PRO A 206 -7.67 -15.26 15.74
CA PRO A 206 -6.39 -15.23 15.05
C PRO A 206 -5.35 -16.04 15.80
N VAL A 207 -4.68 -16.96 15.11
CA VAL A 207 -3.68 -17.85 15.68
C VAL A 207 -2.30 -17.33 15.37
N ARG A 208 -1.49 -17.16 16.41
CA ARG A 208 -0.10 -16.75 16.27
C ARG A 208 0.78 -17.97 15.95
N GLY A 209 1.43 -17.96 14.79
CA GLY A 209 2.46 -18.91 14.38
C GLY A 209 3.85 -18.62 14.93
N ASP A 210 4.84 -19.31 14.38
CA ASP A 210 6.24 -19.34 14.81
C ASP A 210 7.14 -18.27 14.16
N ALA A 211 6.56 -17.45 13.27
CA ALA A 211 7.31 -16.42 12.56
C ALA A 211 7.94 -15.39 13.52
N PRO A 212 9.08 -14.78 13.14
CA PRO A 212 9.74 -13.77 13.94
C PRO A 212 8.81 -12.60 14.32
N ALA A 213 8.98 -12.08 15.54
CA ALA A 213 8.21 -10.91 16.00
C ALA A 213 8.46 -9.65 15.16
N ARG A 214 9.62 -9.59 14.48
CA ARG A 214 9.97 -8.57 13.50
C ARG A 214 10.17 -9.26 12.14
N PRO A 215 9.16 -9.26 11.26
CA PRO A 215 9.26 -9.86 9.93
C PRO A 215 10.37 -9.21 9.10
N ALA A 216 11.01 -9.98 8.22
CA ALA A 216 12.02 -9.44 7.30
C ALA A 216 11.38 -8.50 6.27
N VAL A 217 10.18 -8.86 5.77
CA VAL A 217 9.37 -7.99 4.89
C VAL A 217 8.76 -6.84 5.71
N PRO A 218 9.11 -5.57 5.43
CA PRO A 218 8.62 -4.41 6.17
C PRO A 218 7.10 -4.16 6.05
N ALA A 219 6.55 -3.32 6.92
CA ALA A 219 5.11 -3.05 6.95
C ALA A 219 4.61 -2.28 5.72
N ASP A 220 5.40 -1.34 5.19
CA ASP A 220 5.07 -0.55 4.01
C ASP A 220 5.04 -1.37 2.71
N ALA A 221 5.76 -2.50 2.66
CA ALA A 221 5.72 -3.45 1.55
C ALA A 221 4.36 -4.17 1.40
N VAL A 222 3.60 -4.29 2.50
CA VAL A 222 2.36 -5.08 2.55
C VAL A 222 1.11 -4.24 2.79
N THR A 223 1.28 -3.03 3.33
CA THR A 223 0.19 -2.09 3.63
C THR A 223 0.06 -1.02 2.54
N ALA A 224 -1.16 -0.80 2.07
CA ALA A 224 -1.45 0.28 1.14
C ALA A 224 -1.33 1.65 1.82
N SER A 225 -1.02 2.68 1.04
CA SER A 225 -0.95 4.04 1.56
C SER A 225 -2.34 4.69 1.67
N GLY A 226 -2.43 5.80 2.43
CA GLY A 226 -3.68 6.54 2.59
C GLY A 226 -4.13 7.30 1.33
N SER A 227 -3.20 7.66 0.44
CA SER A 227 -3.52 8.32 -0.83
C SER A 227 -3.72 7.34 -1.99
N GLY A 228 -3.14 6.14 -1.88
CA GLY A 228 -2.99 5.21 -2.99
C GLY A 228 -1.93 5.62 -4.03
N LEU A 229 -1.29 6.78 -3.88
CA LEU A 229 -0.29 7.33 -4.82
C LEU A 229 1.04 7.65 -4.15
N ASP A 230 1.38 6.92 -3.08
CA ASP A 230 2.58 7.19 -2.29
C ASP A 230 3.84 6.98 -3.15
N PRO A 231 4.65 8.01 -3.38
CA PRO A 231 5.88 7.90 -4.17
C PRO A 231 7.02 7.24 -3.38
N ASP A 232 6.86 7.09 -2.07
CA ASP A 232 7.95 6.75 -1.18
C ASP A 232 7.79 5.35 -0.56
N ILE A 233 8.94 4.69 -0.35
CA ILE A 233 9.07 3.47 0.46
C ILE A 233 10.04 3.70 1.62
N SER A 234 9.97 2.86 2.64
CA SER A 234 10.95 2.87 3.72
C SER A 234 12.33 2.42 3.22
N PRO A 235 13.44 2.90 3.82
CA PRO A 235 14.77 2.39 3.51
C PRO A 235 14.90 0.88 3.75
N GLY A 236 14.15 0.33 4.71
CA GLY A 236 14.12 -1.11 4.96
C GLY A 236 13.51 -1.88 3.79
N TYR A 237 12.45 -1.35 3.17
CA TYR A 237 11.84 -2.00 2.02
C TYR A 237 12.72 -1.85 0.77
N ALA A 238 13.39 -0.70 0.59
CA ALA A 238 14.39 -0.56 -0.46
C ALA A 238 15.56 -1.54 -0.29
N ASP A 239 16.05 -1.74 0.95
CA ASP A 239 17.21 -2.60 1.22
C ASP A 239 16.96 -4.08 0.92
N ILE A 240 15.78 -4.62 1.25
CA ILE A 240 15.49 -6.04 0.94
C ILE A 240 15.47 -6.32 -0.57
N GLN A 241 15.19 -5.31 -1.39
CA GLN A 241 15.11 -5.44 -2.84
C GLN A 241 16.48 -5.36 -3.54
N VAL A 242 17.51 -4.90 -2.84
CA VAL A 242 18.84 -4.62 -3.42
C VAL A 242 19.44 -5.84 -4.09
N GLU A 243 19.39 -7.01 -3.44
CA GLU A 243 20.06 -8.21 -3.95
C GLU A 243 19.43 -8.68 -5.26
N ARG A 244 18.10 -8.65 -5.35
CA ARG A 244 17.40 -8.92 -6.61
C ARG A 244 17.78 -7.89 -7.68
N VAL A 245 17.64 -6.60 -7.40
CA VAL A 245 17.91 -5.56 -8.40
C VAL A 245 19.38 -5.62 -8.87
N ALA A 246 20.32 -5.87 -7.97
CA ALA A 246 21.74 -6.03 -8.28
C ALA A 246 21.97 -7.18 -9.26
N ARG A 247 21.37 -8.35 -8.99
CA ARG A 247 21.44 -9.52 -9.86
C ARG A 247 20.90 -9.23 -11.26
N GLU A 248 19.73 -8.60 -11.35
CA GLU A 248 19.08 -8.29 -12.64
C GLU A 248 19.81 -7.20 -13.43
N ARG A 249 20.58 -6.34 -12.75
CA ARG A 249 21.38 -5.28 -13.38
C ARG A 249 22.85 -5.65 -13.60
N GLY A 250 23.31 -6.81 -13.11
CA GLY A 250 24.72 -7.15 -13.07
C GLY A 250 25.57 -6.14 -12.28
N ALA A 251 24.99 -5.56 -11.23
CA ALA A 251 25.59 -4.50 -10.40
C ALA A 251 26.11 -5.04 -9.07
N ASP A 252 27.03 -4.33 -8.43
CA ASP A 252 27.46 -4.60 -7.06
C ASP A 252 26.35 -4.20 -6.05
N PRO A 253 25.86 -5.11 -5.19
CA PRO A 253 24.89 -4.78 -4.15
C PRO A 253 25.33 -3.62 -3.24
N ALA A 254 26.63 -3.47 -2.96
CA ALA A 254 27.12 -2.35 -2.15
C ALA A 254 26.98 -1.00 -2.88
N ALA A 255 27.06 -1.01 -4.21
CA ALA A 255 26.80 0.17 -5.03
C ALA A 255 25.32 0.56 -5.02
N LEU A 256 24.41 -0.41 -5.16
CA LEU A 256 22.98 -0.13 -5.06
C LEU A 256 22.56 0.35 -3.66
N ARG A 257 23.15 -0.18 -2.59
CA ARG A 257 22.91 0.37 -1.24
C ARG A 257 23.38 1.82 -1.09
N ARG A 258 24.46 2.24 -1.78
CA ARG A 258 24.85 3.66 -1.82
C ARG A 258 23.80 4.48 -2.56
N LEU A 259 23.36 4.01 -3.72
CA LEU A 259 22.34 4.68 -4.52
C LEU A 259 21.04 4.89 -3.73
N VAL A 260 20.58 3.86 -3.00
CA VAL A 260 19.41 3.95 -2.10
C VAL A 260 19.63 5.01 -1.03
N ARG A 261 20.81 5.06 -0.39
CA ARG A 261 21.11 6.08 0.63
C ARG A 261 21.14 7.50 0.07
N GLU A 262 21.69 7.69 -1.13
CA GLU A 262 21.73 8.99 -1.81
C GLU A 262 20.32 9.50 -2.17
N HIS A 263 19.40 8.58 -2.44
CA HIS A 263 17.99 8.88 -2.70
C HIS A 263 17.09 8.75 -1.45
N THR A 264 17.67 8.60 -0.26
CA THR A 264 16.93 8.57 1.00
C THR A 264 16.79 9.99 1.55
N THR A 265 15.56 10.49 1.62
CA THR A 265 15.25 11.73 2.33
C THR A 265 15.23 11.47 3.85
N GLY A 266 15.93 12.32 4.61
CA GLY A 266 15.96 12.26 6.07
C GLY A 266 14.72 12.86 6.75
N ARG A 267 14.70 12.84 8.09
CA ARG A 267 13.62 13.49 8.86
C ARG A 267 13.70 15.00 8.75
N ALA A 268 12.57 15.66 8.54
CA ALA A 268 12.50 17.11 8.60
C ALA A 268 12.83 17.58 10.03
N LEU A 269 13.73 18.57 10.13
CA LEU A 269 14.26 19.08 11.41
C LEU A 269 14.86 17.99 12.33
N GLY A 270 15.17 16.79 11.80
CA GLY A 270 15.72 15.67 12.57
C GLY A 270 14.69 14.80 13.30
N PHE A 271 13.43 15.22 13.44
CA PHE A 271 12.41 14.48 14.22
C PHE A 271 11.03 14.41 13.57
N ILE A 272 10.73 15.21 12.54
CA ILE A 272 9.43 15.21 11.87
C ILE A 272 9.46 14.22 10.69
N GLY A 273 8.51 13.29 10.70
CA GLY A 273 8.38 12.27 9.66
C GLY A 273 9.32 11.08 9.82
N ALA A 274 9.41 10.27 8.77
CA ALA A 274 10.27 9.09 8.70
C ALA A 274 11.22 9.20 7.50
N PRO A 275 12.41 8.57 7.56
CA PRO A 275 13.25 8.41 6.39
C PRO A 275 12.49 7.68 5.28
N ALA A 276 12.63 8.16 4.05
CA ALA A 276 11.85 7.66 2.91
C ALA A 276 12.68 7.70 1.62
N VAL A 277 12.39 6.78 0.70
CA VAL A 277 13.10 6.64 -0.58
C VAL A 277 12.08 6.81 -1.70
N ASN A 278 12.31 7.81 -2.56
CA ASN A 278 11.42 8.07 -3.69
C ASN A 278 11.66 7.04 -4.81
N VAL A 279 10.66 6.23 -5.12
CA VAL A 279 10.85 5.07 -6.01
C VAL A 279 11.07 5.49 -7.47
N LEU A 280 10.37 6.53 -7.93
CA LEU A 280 10.55 7.05 -9.29
C LEU A 280 11.96 7.61 -9.48
N GLU A 281 12.41 8.49 -8.59
CA GLU A 281 13.75 9.07 -8.67
C GLU A 281 14.83 7.99 -8.55
N LEU A 282 14.68 7.04 -7.63
CA LEU A 282 15.60 5.91 -7.48
C LEU A 282 15.69 5.05 -8.74
N ASN A 283 14.56 4.69 -9.35
CA ASN A 283 14.55 3.86 -10.56
C ASN A 283 15.11 4.62 -11.78
N LEU A 284 14.92 5.94 -11.86
CA LEU A 284 15.56 6.76 -12.89
C LEU A 284 17.07 6.87 -12.70
N ALA A 285 17.54 6.98 -11.46
CA ALA A 285 18.98 6.97 -11.18
C ALA A 285 19.58 5.58 -11.46
N LEU A 286 18.86 4.52 -11.11
CA LEU A 286 19.22 3.13 -11.43
C LEU A 286 19.38 2.94 -12.95
N ASP A 287 18.47 3.47 -13.76
CA ASP A 287 18.57 3.36 -15.23
C ASP A 287 19.75 4.13 -15.83
N ARG A 288 20.17 5.24 -15.20
CA ARG A 288 21.32 6.03 -15.66
C ARG A 288 22.66 5.41 -15.27
N GLU A 289 22.78 4.89 -14.05
CA GLU A 289 24.04 4.39 -13.49
C GLU A 289 24.24 2.90 -13.74
N PHE A 290 23.16 2.13 -13.81
CA PHE A 290 23.16 0.68 -14.01
C PHE A 290 22.18 0.30 -15.14
N PRO A 291 22.47 0.73 -16.39
CA PRO A 291 21.61 0.41 -17.52
C PRO A 291 21.53 -1.11 -17.73
N VAL A 292 20.35 -1.60 -18.14
CA VAL A 292 20.20 -3.01 -18.53
C VAL A 292 21.05 -3.24 -19.77
N ARG A 293 22.02 -4.16 -19.68
CA ARG A 293 22.80 -4.57 -20.86
C ARG A 293 21.87 -5.29 -21.82
N THR A 294 21.77 -4.77 -23.04
CA THR A 294 21.06 -5.47 -24.11
C THR A 294 21.95 -6.58 -24.68
N PRO A 295 21.38 -7.62 -25.31
CA PRO A 295 22.18 -8.68 -25.95
C PRO A 295 23.21 -8.14 -26.96
N ASP A 296 22.94 -6.99 -27.60
CA ASP A 296 23.85 -6.35 -28.55
C ASP A 296 25.11 -5.76 -27.87
N ASP A 297 25.04 -5.41 -26.58
CA ASP A 297 26.18 -4.88 -25.81
C ASP A 297 27.23 -5.97 -25.45
N GLN A 298 26.89 -7.26 -25.63
CA GLN A 298 27.78 -8.39 -25.33
C GLN A 298 28.52 -8.94 -26.55
N ALA A 299 28.26 -8.40 -27.75
CA ALA A 299 28.84 -8.84 -29.02
C ALA A 299 29.97 -7.92 -29.55
N GLY A 300 30.40 -6.94 -28.75
CA GLY A 300 31.45 -5.97 -29.09
C GLY A 300 32.79 -6.22 -28.40
#